data_AF-A0AAV2V1B3-F1
#
_entry.id   AF-A0AAV2V1B3-F1
#
_cell.length_a   1.000
_cell.length_b   1.000
_cell.length_c   1.000
_cell.angle_alpha   90.00
_cell.angle_beta   90.00
_cell.angle_gamma   90.00
#
_symmetry.space_group_name_H-M   'P 1'
#
loop_
_entity.id
_entity.type
_entity.pdbx_description
1 polymer ?
#
loop_
_entity_poly.entity_id
_entity_poly.type
_entity_poly.pdbx_seq_one_letter_code
_entity_poly.pdbx_strand_id
1 'polypeptide(L)'
;MNIFLKVLKKLMKEKLSELSANLKWKSETIGYNTKLSIDQKNVIDKLEESIVLFKDSGNDEADLLSINALIDTARIQIQSIRESYGEPRDKGESVTCLNNLKNHSNDFLGKLKKFDFDLLNKAYTETPENLVYYHAAIYLGDEIFSPRTGIDYEIRTKKEVQLAVRLQALSERINPSHNLEEQRKRALQVLQDLAQDNQNAIKKDKGFSLPGLSFWGVSVVTPSDWFSSGEGRFGVEFNTAVRTIQGMTESQFERPTVKQTTAKQEETKPSDVKKTEATDEEDEEHSSENTHTL
;
A
#
# COMPACT_ATOMS: atom_id res chain seq x y z
N MET A 1 -3.55 -5.52 -7.37
CA MET A 1 -2.25 -5.12 -6.81
C MET A 1 -2.50 -4.44 -5.50
N ASN A 2 -1.97 -4.98 -4.41
CA ASN A 2 -2.00 -4.34 -3.11
C ASN A 2 -1.17 -3.05 -3.08
N ILE A 3 -1.53 -2.15 -2.16
CA ILE A 3 -0.86 -0.86 -1.94
C ILE A 3 0.62 -1.07 -1.64
N PHE A 4 0.94 -1.98 -0.71
CA PHE A 4 2.33 -2.30 -0.35
C PHE A 4 3.16 -2.69 -1.57
N LEU A 5 2.71 -3.68 -2.36
CA LEU A 5 3.45 -4.15 -3.52
C LEU A 5 3.60 -3.05 -4.58
N LYS A 6 2.55 -2.23 -4.79
CA LYS A 6 2.60 -1.09 -5.71
C LYS A 6 3.69 -0.10 -5.30
N VAL A 7 3.75 0.25 -4.02
CA VAL A 7 4.76 1.17 -3.47
C VAL A 7 6.16 0.54 -3.48
N LEU A 8 6.29 -0.72 -3.07
CA LEU A 8 7.56 -1.43 -3.06
C LEU A 8 8.20 -1.45 -4.45
N LYS A 9 7.41 -1.80 -5.49
CA LYS A 9 7.87 -1.79 -6.88
C LYS A 9 8.33 -0.41 -7.32
N LYS A 10 7.61 0.65 -6.94
CA LYS A 10 8.00 2.04 -7.23
C LYS A 10 9.35 2.39 -6.59
N LEU A 11 9.51 2.16 -5.28
CA LEU A 11 10.73 2.50 -4.54
C LEU A 11 11.94 1.69 -5.01
N MET A 12 11.76 0.40 -5.30
CA MET A 12 12.81 -0.45 -5.87
C MET A 12 13.24 0.02 -7.25
N LYS A 13 12.26 0.33 -8.11
CA LYS A 13 12.53 0.81 -9.47
C LYS A 13 13.40 2.06 -9.44
N GLU A 14 13.10 3.04 -8.58
CA GLU A 14 13.90 4.26 -8.48
C GLU A 14 15.37 3.97 -8.18
N LYS A 15 15.66 3.04 -7.25
CA LYS A 15 17.03 2.65 -6.90
C LYS A 15 17.74 1.84 -7.98
N LEU A 16 17.02 0.94 -8.65
CA LEU A 16 17.58 0.15 -9.74
C LEU A 16 17.86 1.02 -10.96
N SER A 17 16.95 1.94 -11.31
CA SER A 17 17.14 2.89 -12.40
C SER A 17 18.31 3.85 -12.14
N GLU A 18 18.46 4.36 -10.91
CA GLU A 18 19.61 5.17 -10.51
C GLU A 18 20.93 4.41 -10.69
N LEU A 19 20.99 3.16 -10.19
CA LEU A 19 22.16 2.30 -10.34
C LEU A 19 22.45 1.96 -11.82
N SER A 20 21.41 1.65 -12.60
CA SER A 20 21.54 1.36 -14.03
C SER A 20 22.11 2.55 -14.80
N ALA A 21 21.64 3.77 -14.50
CA ALA A 21 22.18 5.00 -15.08
C ALA A 21 23.65 5.24 -14.69
N ASN A 22 24.02 4.97 -13.43
CA ASN A 22 25.40 5.06 -12.96
C ASN A 22 26.32 4.06 -13.68
N LEU A 23 25.89 2.79 -13.81
CA LEU A 23 26.64 1.76 -14.53
C LEU A 23 26.79 2.09 -16.01
N LYS A 24 25.76 2.68 -16.63
CA LYS A 24 25.85 3.20 -18.00
C LYS A 24 26.94 4.27 -18.10
N TRP A 25 26.90 5.27 -17.23
CA TRP A 25 27.90 6.33 -17.20
C TRP A 25 29.33 5.78 -17.00
N LYS A 26 29.52 4.82 -16.09
CA LYS A 26 30.81 4.14 -15.88
C LYS A 26 31.27 3.36 -17.11
N SER A 27 30.34 2.75 -17.86
CA SER A 27 30.70 2.04 -19.09
C SER A 27 31.26 2.97 -20.18
N GLU A 28 30.83 4.22 -20.17
CA GLU A 28 31.20 5.26 -21.14
C GLU A 28 32.39 6.13 -20.68
N THR A 29 32.87 5.93 -19.44
CA THR A 29 33.87 6.82 -18.81
C THR A 29 35.24 6.15 -18.67
N ILE A 30 36.30 6.86 -19.10
CA ILE A 30 37.69 6.41 -18.98
C ILE A 30 38.08 6.25 -17.50
N GLY A 31 38.80 5.17 -17.18
CA GLY A 31 39.24 4.85 -15.81
C GLY A 31 38.34 3.86 -15.08
N TYR A 32 37.19 3.50 -15.66
CA TYR A 32 36.35 2.40 -15.19
C TYR A 32 36.48 1.17 -16.06
N ASN A 33 36.14 0.00 -15.50
CA ASN A 33 36.05 -1.22 -16.27
C ASN A 33 34.73 -1.24 -17.07
N THR A 34 34.82 -0.87 -18.35
CA THR A 34 33.66 -0.77 -19.25
C THR A 34 32.86 -2.07 -19.34
N LYS A 35 33.54 -3.21 -19.54
CA LYS A 35 32.87 -4.50 -19.74
C LYS A 35 32.15 -4.96 -18.47
N LEU A 36 32.82 -4.86 -17.32
CA LEU A 36 32.21 -5.14 -16.02
C LEU A 36 30.96 -4.29 -15.79
N SER A 37 31.04 -2.99 -16.09
CA SER A 37 29.91 -2.07 -15.90
C SER A 37 28.71 -2.44 -16.77
N ILE A 38 28.94 -2.83 -18.03
CA ILE A 38 27.90 -3.31 -18.95
C ILE A 38 27.25 -4.59 -18.43
N ASP A 39 28.04 -5.58 -18.02
CA ASP A 39 27.53 -6.87 -17.58
C ASP A 39 26.72 -6.76 -16.30
N GLN A 40 27.20 -5.96 -15.34
CA GLN A 40 26.43 -5.64 -14.13
C GLN A 40 25.13 -4.90 -14.48
N LYS A 41 25.16 -3.94 -15.41
CA LYS A 41 23.97 -3.20 -15.84
C LYS A 41 22.91 -4.12 -16.41
N ASN A 42 23.31 -5.06 -17.26
CA ASN A 42 22.39 -6.03 -17.87
C ASN A 42 21.66 -6.88 -16.82
N VAL A 43 22.31 -7.22 -15.71
CA VAL A 43 21.66 -7.92 -14.59
C VAL A 43 20.67 -7.00 -13.85
N ILE A 44 21.07 -5.75 -13.59
CA ILE A 44 20.22 -4.75 -12.92
C ILE A 44 18.96 -4.43 -13.74
N ASP A 45 19.09 -4.22 -15.05
CA ASP A 45 17.95 -3.93 -15.93
C ASP A 45 16.95 -5.10 -15.95
N LYS A 46 17.44 -6.34 -16.04
CA LYS A 46 16.59 -7.55 -16.00
C LYS A 46 15.89 -7.71 -14.66
N LEU A 47 16.56 -7.38 -13.55
CA LEU A 47 15.95 -7.39 -12.22
C LEU A 47 14.84 -6.33 -12.13
N GLU A 48 15.11 -5.11 -12.61
CA GLU A 48 14.11 -4.02 -12.64
C GLU A 48 12.87 -4.46 -13.43
N GLU A 49 13.05 -4.99 -14.64
CA GLU A 49 11.97 -5.51 -15.47
C GLU A 49 11.17 -6.60 -14.75
N SER A 50 11.86 -7.57 -14.13
CA SER A 50 11.23 -8.67 -13.38
C SER A 50 10.39 -8.16 -12.21
N ILE A 51 10.88 -7.15 -11.47
CA ILE A 51 10.14 -6.52 -10.36
C ILE A 51 8.94 -5.75 -10.90
N VAL A 52 9.11 -4.95 -11.96
CA VAL A 52 8.01 -4.16 -12.57
C VAL A 52 6.90 -5.06 -13.11
N LEU A 53 7.25 -6.21 -13.67
CA LEU A 53 6.29 -7.19 -14.19
C LEU A 53 5.77 -8.17 -13.12
N PHE A 54 6.30 -8.13 -11.90
CA PHE A 54 5.87 -9.00 -10.81
C PHE A 54 4.37 -8.87 -10.54
N LYS A 55 3.68 -10.02 -10.48
CA LYS A 55 2.23 -10.10 -10.29
C LYS A 55 1.91 -10.28 -8.81
N ASP A 56 0.95 -9.49 -8.34
CA ASP A 56 0.40 -9.53 -6.99
C ASP A 56 -0.26 -10.88 -6.69
N SER A 57 0.13 -11.51 -5.58
CA SER A 57 -0.55 -12.70 -5.07
C SER A 57 -1.72 -12.37 -4.13
N GLY A 58 -1.87 -11.10 -3.75
CA GLY A 58 -2.81 -10.63 -2.74
C GLY A 58 -2.28 -10.79 -1.31
N ASN A 59 -1.08 -11.34 -1.13
CA ASN A 59 -0.42 -11.47 0.17
C ASN A 59 0.95 -10.77 0.15
N ASP A 60 1.05 -9.65 0.87
CA ASP A 60 2.22 -8.78 0.85
C ASP A 60 3.50 -9.46 1.36
N GLU A 61 3.39 -10.38 2.31
CA GLU A 61 4.53 -11.11 2.86
C GLU A 61 5.06 -12.15 1.88
N ALA A 62 4.17 -12.90 1.24
CA ALA A 62 4.52 -13.87 0.20
C ALA A 62 5.12 -13.18 -1.03
N ASP A 63 4.58 -12.02 -1.41
CA ASP A 63 5.10 -11.20 -2.50
C ASP A 63 6.51 -10.68 -2.18
N LEU A 64 6.73 -10.19 -0.96
CA LEU A 64 8.06 -9.75 -0.53
C LEU A 64 9.08 -10.90 -0.54
N LEU A 65 8.71 -12.09 -0.05
CA LEU A 65 9.58 -13.26 -0.09
C LEU A 65 10.00 -13.60 -1.53
N SER A 66 9.05 -13.56 -2.45
CA SER A 66 9.29 -13.85 -3.87
C SER A 66 10.20 -12.79 -4.52
N ILE A 67 9.97 -11.51 -4.22
CA ILE A 67 10.83 -10.40 -4.71
C ILE A 67 12.24 -10.50 -4.12
N ASN A 68 12.37 -10.83 -2.83
CA ASN A 68 13.67 -11.03 -2.20
C ASN A 68 14.48 -12.16 -2.87
N ALA A 69 13.81 -13.22 -3.34
CA ALA A 69 14.46 -14.29 -4.09
C ALA A 69 14.98 -13.81 -5.46
N LEU A 70 14.26 -12.91 -6.15
CA LEU A 70 14.74 -12.27 -7.38
C LEU A 70 16.01 -11.42 -7.11
N ILE A 71 16.00 -10.64 -6.03
CA ILE A 71 17.14 -9.81 -5.62
C ILE A 71 18.36 -10.69 -5.27
N ASP A 72 18.17 -11.77 -4.51
CA ASP A 72 19.25 -12.69 -4.16
C ASP A 72 19.87 -13.34 -5.41
N THR A 73 19.03 -13.74 -6.37
CA THR A 73 19.47 -14.30 -7.66
C THR A 73 20.33 -13.31 -8.43
N ALA A 74 19.87 -12.05 -8.57
CA ALA A 74 20.62 -11.00 -9.23
C ALA A 74 21.94 -10.70 -8.50
N ARG A 75 21.95 -10.72 -7.17
CA ARG A 75 23.16 -10.50 -6.37
C ARG A 75 24.20 -11.59 -6.62
N ILE A 76 23.80 -12.86 -6.65
CA ILE A 76 24.70 -13.98 -6.94
C ILE A 76 25.31 -13.84 -8.34
N GLN A 77 24.50 -13.45 -9.34
CA GLN A 77 25.00 -13.19 -10.70
C GLN A 77 26.03 -12.06 -10.72
N ILE A 78 25.76 -10.93 -10.05
CA ILE A 78 26.70 -9.82 -9.97
C ILE A 78 28.00 -10.22 -9.25
N GLN A 79 27.91 -10.97 -8.16
CA GLN A 79 29.09 -11.46 -7.43
C GLN A 79 29.97 -12.32 -8.35
N SER A 80 29.38 -13.24 -9.11
CA SER A 80 30.10 -14.08 -10.08
C SER A 80 30.72 -13.26 -11.20
N ILE A 81 30.01 -12.26 -11.75
CA ILE A 81 30.54 -11.35 -12.76
C ILE A 81 31.77 -10.65 -12.18
N ARG A 82 31.68 -10.05 -10.99
CA ARG A 82 32.80 -9.33 -10.37
C ARG A 82 34.04 -10.21 -10.21
N GLU A 83 33.88 -11.42 -9.68
CA GLU A 83 34.98 -12.39 -9.54
C GLU A 83 35.64 -12.70 -10.89
N SER A 84 34.85 -12.86 -11.96
CA SER A 84 35.38 -13.11 -13.31
C SER A 84 36.23 -11.97 -13.90
N TYR A 85 36.02 -10.74 -13.39
CA TYR A 85 36.80 -9.56 -13.75
C TYR A 85 37.94 -9.25 -12.76
N GLY A 86 38.21 -10.14 -11.80
CA GLY A 86 39.24 -9.95 -10.77
C GLY A 86 38.87 -8.94 -9.67
N GLU A 87 37.59 -8.58 -9.58
CA GLU A 87 37.08 -7.63 -8.60
C GLU A 87 36.60 -8.34 -7.32
N PRO A 88 36.64 -7.70 -6.14
CA PRO A 88 36.17 -8.32 -4.92
C PRO A 88 34.67 -8.64 -4.99
N ARG A 89 34.33 -9.90 -4.68
CA ARG A 89 32.98 -10.48 -4.71
C ARG A 89 31.94 -9.62 -3.97
N ASP A 90 32.21 -9.31 -2.71
CA ASP A 90 31.24 -8.70 -1.79
C ASP A 90 31.35 -7.18 -1.68
N LYS A 91 32.12 -6.56 -2.57
CA LYS A 91 32.27 -5.10 -2.63
C LYS A 91 31.59 -4.54 -3.88
N GLY A 92 31.53 -3.22 -3.96
CA GLY A 92 31.04 -2.50 -5.12
C GLY A 92 29.58 -2.08 -4.98
N GLU A 93 29.26 -0.99 -5.67
CA GLU A 93 27.98 -0.29 -5.56
C GLU A 93 26.78 -1.18 -5.87
N SER A 94 26.87 -2.04 -6.89
CA SER A 94 25.76 -2.93 -7.25
C SER A 94 25.46 -3.96 -6.16
N VAL A 95 26.49 -4.54 -5.52
CA VAL A 95 26.30 -5.50 -4.42
C VAL A 95 25.69 -4.80 -3.21
N THR A 96 26.23 -3.63 -2.86
CA THR A 96 25.68 -2.79 -1.77
C THR A 96 24.22 -2.40 -2.02
N CYS A 97 23.90 -1.97 -3.24
CA CYS A 97 22.54 -1.60 -3.63
C CYS A 97 21.56 -2.77 -3.48
N LEU A 98 21.91 -3.95 -3.98
CA LEU A 98 21.04 -5.15 -3.87
C LEU A 98 20.85 -5.60 -2.41
N ASN A 99 21.91 -5.54 -1.59
CA ASN A 99 21.78 -5.80 -0.16
C ASN A 99 20.86 -4.78 0.53
N ASN A 100 21.03 -3.49 0.23
CA ASN A 100 20.18 -2.43 0.77
C ASN A 100 18.73 -2.59 0.33
N LEU A 101 18.47 -2.92 -0.94
CA LEU A 101 17.12 -3.19 -1.42
C LEU A 101 16.45 -4.29 -0.61
N LYS A 102 17.12 -5.44 -0.41
CA LYS A 102 16.58 -6.53 0.39
C LYS A 102 16.28 -6.09 1.82
N ASN A 103 17.24 -5.44 2.48
CA ASN A 103 17.09 -4.99 3.87
C ASN A 103 15.96 -3.95 4.01
N HIS A 104 15.98 -2.90 3.21
CA HIS A 104 14.97 -1.84 3.22
C HIS A 104 13.57 -2.35 2.91
N SER A 105 13.44 -3.40 2.08
CA SER A 105 12.13 -4.00 1.78
C SER A 105 11.56 -4.75 2.98
N ASN A 106 12.40 -5.47 3.72
CA ASN A 106 12.01 -6.11 4.98
C ASN A 106 11.69 -5.07 6.06
N ASP A 107 12.50 -4.00 6.15
CA ASP A 107 12.26 -2.91 7.08
C ASP A 107 10.97 -2.16 6.76
N PHE A 108 10.63 -1.99 5.48
CA PHE A 108 9.38 -1.37 5.05
C PHE A 108 8.16 -2.21 5.43
N LEU A 109 8.17 -3.51 5.16
CA LEU A 109 7.13 -4.41 5.64
C LEU A 109 7.02 -4.34 7.17
N GLY A 110 8.16 -4.40 7.87
CA GLY A 110 8.21 -4.29 9.33
C GLY A 110 7.67 -2.96 9.86
N LYS A 111 7.88 -1.86 9.12
CA LYS A 111 7.34 -0.53 9.44
C LYS A 111 5.83 -0.51 9.31
N LEU A 112 5.28 -1.06 8.23
CA LEU A 112 3.83 -1.13 8.02
C LEU A 112 3.15 -2.04 9.05
N LYS A 113 3.76 -3.17 9.44
CA LYS A 113 3.24 -4.04 10.52
C LYS A 113 3.12 -3.36 11.88
N LYS A 114 3.98 -2.37 12.15
CA LYS A 114 4.02 -1.62 13.41
C LYS A 114 3.28 -0.29 13.33
N PHE A 115 2.73 0.07 12.17
CA PHE A 115 2.02 1.31 11.99
C PHE A 115 0.60 1.15 12.54
N ASP A 116 0.10 2.16 13.25
CA ASP A 116 -1.20 2.10 13.95
C ASP A 116 -2.43 2.13 13.02
N PHE A 117 -2.21 1.97 11.71
CA PHE A 117 -3.25 1.76 10.71
C PHE A 117 -2.79 0.66 9.76
N ASP A 118 -3.62 -0.36 9.56
CA ASP A 118 -3.27 -1.47 8.68
C ASP A 118 -3.17 -0.98 7.23
N LEU A 119 -2.01 -1.11 6.61
CA LEU A 119 -1.79 -0.82 5.19
C LEU A 119 -1.47 -2.08 4.38
N LEU A 120 -1.39 -3.22 5.05
CA LEU A 120 -1.03 -4.49 4.44
C LEU A 120 -2.27 -5.18 3.88
N ASN A 121 -2.04 -5.95 2.81
CA ASN A 121 -3.04 -6.71 2.08
C ASN A 121 -4.23 -5.86 1.60
N LYS A 122 -4.08 -4.53 1.57
CA LYS A 122 -5.08 -3.61 1.06
C LYS A 122 -4.95 -3.50 -0.45
N ALA A 123 -5.98 -3.97 -1.15
CA ALA A 123 -6.09 -3.82 -2.58
C ALA A 123 -6.09 -2.32 -2.95
N TYR A 124 -5.29 -1.95 -3.94
CA TYR A 124 -5.32 -0.62 -4.51
C TYR A 124 -6.38 -0.56 -5.62
N THR A 125 -7.26 0.42 -5.50
CA THR A 125 -8.20 0.87 -6.54
C THR A 125 -8.10 2.36 -6.68
N GLU A 126 -8.40 2.89 -7.86
CA GLU A 126 -8.26 4.32 -8.16
C GLU A 126 -9.43 5.13 -7.53
N THR A 127 -9.39 5.29 -6.20
CA THR A 127 -10.36 6.03 -5.38
C THR A 127 -9.67 7.08 -4.52
N PRO A 128 -10.37 8.17 -4.11
CA PRO A 128 -9.79 9.17 -3.23
C PRO A 128 -9.22 8.60 -1.93
N GLU A 129 -9.88 7.60 -1.34
CA GLU A 129 -9.41 6.91 -0.13
C GLU A 129 -8.06 6.20 -0.37
N ASN A 130 -8.01 5.34 -1.37
CA ASN A 130 -6.83 4.54 -1.66
C ASN A 130 -5.64 5.38 -2.15
N LEU A 131 -5.88 6.54 -2.77
CA LEU A 131 -4.83 7.49 -3.08
C LEU A 131 -4.15 8.03 -1.81
N VAL A 132 -4.92 8.34 -0.76
CA VAL A 132 -4.35 8.77 0.52
C VAL A 132 -3.53 7.65 1.15
N TYR A 133 -4.05 6.42 1.15
CA TYR A 133 -3.31 5.25 1.67
C TYR A 133 -2.03 4.97 0.88
N TYR A 134 -2.09 5.09 -0.44
CA TYR A 134 -0.95 4.94 -1.32
C TYR A 134 0.16 5.96 -1.02
N HIS A 135 -0.18 7.25 -0.90
CA HIS A 135 0.80 8.29 -0.55
C HIS A 135 1.31 8.17 0.89
N ALA A 136 0.49 7.70 1.83
CA ALA A 136 0.95 7.37 3.17
C ALA A 136 1.99 6.24 3.16
N ALA A 137 1.74 5.18 2.41
CA ALA A 137 2.68 4.07 2.25
C ALA A 137 3.97 4.52 1.54
N ILE A 138 3.90 5.40 0.52
CA ILE A 138 5.09 6.02 -0.07
C ILE A 138 5.88 6.76 0.99
N TYR A 139 5.25 7.70 1.72
CA TYR A 139 5.93 8.50 2.74
C TYR A 139 6.69 7.63 3.75
N LEU A 140 6.05 6.56 4.24
CA LEU A 140 6.66 5.63 5.20
C LEU A 140 7.83 4.83 4.59
N GLY A 141 7.70 4.39 3.34
CA GLY A 141 8.73 3.62 2.65
C GLY A 141 9.92 4.48 2.19
N ASP A 142 9.67 5.70 1.74
CA ASP A 142 10.68 6.59 1.17
C ASP A 142 11.72 7.02 2.22
N GLU A 143 11.29 7.11 3.48
CA GLU A 143 12.16 7.31 4.65
C GLU A 143 13.12 6.15 4.92
N ILE A 144 12.80 4.94 4.46
CA ILE A 144 13.61 3.73 4.63
C ILE A 144 14.53 3.54 3.42
N PHE A 145 13.99 3.69 2.20
CA PHE A 145 14.75 3.50 0.97
C PHE A 145 15.74 4.63 0.70
N SER A 146 15.45 5.84 1.22
CA SER A 146 16.24 7.04 0.97
C SER A 146 16.36 7.88 2.26
N PRO A 147 17.00 7.38 3.34
CA PRO A 147 17.05 8.09 4.61
C PRO A 147 17.75 9.45 4.45
N ARG A 148 17.20 10.52 5.04
CA ARG A 148 17.87 11.83 5.10
C ARG A 148 18.54 12.02 6.45
N THR A 149 19.71 12.64 6.45
CA THR A 149 20.41 13.04 7.67
C THR A 149 19.78 14.30 8.26
N GLY A 150 19.89 14.47 9.58
CA GLY A 150 19.39 15.66 10.27
C GLY A 150 17.87 15.75 10.43
N ILE A 151 17.14 14.64 10.24
CA ILE A 151 15.71 14.57 10.54
C ILE A 151 15.50 14.61 12.05
N ASP A 152 14.59 15.46 12.50
CA ASP A 152 14.08 15.46 13.87
C ASP A 152 13.14 14.24 14.07
N TYR A 153 13.63 13.26 14.83
CA TYR A 153 12.92 12.01 15.07
C TYR A 153 11.60 12.21 15.85
N GLU A 154 11.54 13.19 16.74
CA GLU A 154 10.32 13.48 17.51
C GLU A 154 9.25 14.08 16.59
N ILE A 155 9.63 15.05 15.76
CA ILE A 155 8.72 15.64 14.78
C ILE A 155 8.21 14.55 13.83
N ARG A 156 9.10 13.67 13.33
CA ARG A 156 8.70 12.57 12.45
C ARG A 156 7.71 11.63 13.13
N THR A 157 8.00 11.19 14.35
CA THR A 157 7.11 10.30 15.10
C THR A 157 5.74 10.95 15.31
N LYS A 158 5.69 12.24 15.66
CA LYS A 158 4.44 13.00 15.78
C LYS A 158 3.65 13.01 14.47
N LYS A 159 4.30 13.25 13.33
CA LYS A 159 3.65 13.21 12.00
C LYS A 159 3.07 11.84 11.68
N GLU A 160 3.81 10.77 11.94
CA GLU A 160 3.36 9.40 11.67
C GLU A 160 2.17 9.02 12.56
N VAL A 161 2.15 9.40 13.84
CA VAL A 161 1.00 9.20 14.73
C VAL A 161 -0.25 9.92 14.22
N GLN A 162 -0.12 11.21 13.87
CA GLN A 162 -1.24 11.98 13.33
C GLN A 162 -1.72 11.41 11.99
N LEU A 163 -0.80 10.94 11.14
CA LEU A 163 -1.14 10.27 9.91
C LEU A 163 -2.02 9.04 10.17
N ALA A 164 -1.63 8.14 11.08
CA ALA A 164 -2.43 6.96 11.42
C ALA A 164 -3.85 7.33 11.88
N VAL A 165 -3.97 8.32 12.77
CA VAL A 165 -5.26 8.85 13.23
C VAL A 165 -6.12 9.34 12.06
N ARG A 166 -5.54 10.06 11.11
CA ARG A 166 -6.24 10.57 9.94
C ARG A 166 -6.63 9.48 8.94
N LEU A 167 -5.80 8.46 8.76
CA LEU A 167 -6.15 7.30 7.92
C LEU A 167 -7.32 6.51 8.52
N GLN A 168 -7.33 6.33 9.84
CA GLN A 168 -8.45 5.71 10.54
C GLN A 168 -9.73 6.51 10.35
N ALA A 169 -9.69 7.83 10.61
CA ALA A 169 -10.84 8.71 10.40
C ALA A 169 -11.33 8.72 8.94
N LEU A 170 -10.42 8.59 7.96
CA LEU A 170 -10.79 8.47 6.55
C LEU A 170 -11.58 7.18 6.29
N SER A 171 -11.09 6.05 6.80
CA SER A 171 -11.71 4.73 6.63
C SER A 171 -13.14 4.67 7.19
N GLU A 172 -13.38 5.37 8.30
CA GLU A 172 -14.68 5.45 8.94
C GLU A 172 -15.65 6.38 8.20
N ARG A 173 -15.11 7.37 7.49
CA ARG A 173 -15.89 8.40 6.81
C ARG A 173 -16.24 8.01 5.37
N ILE A 174 -15.43 7.20 4.70
CA ILE A 174 -15.68 6.80 3.31
C ILE A 174 -16.40 5.45 3.29
N ASN A 175 -17.58 5.43 2.67
CA ASN A 175 -18.30 4.21 2.34
C ASN A 175 -18.05 3.88 0.86
N PRO A 176 -17.80 2.60 0.49
CA PRO A 176 -17.73 2.16 -0.90
C PRO A 176 -18.90 2.59 -1.80
N SER A 177 -20.08 2.84 -1.23
CA SER A 177 -21.26 3.30 -1.98
C SER A 177 -21.23 4.79 -2.34
N HIS A 178 -20.36 5.58 -1.73
CA HIS A 178 -20.25 7.01 -2.04
C HIS A 178 -19.73 7.23 -3.47
N ASN A 179 -20.29 8.23 -4.15
CA ASN A 179 -19.80 8.64 -5.45
C ASN A 179 -18.45 9.39 -5.35
N LEU A 180 -17.85 9.71 -6.50
CA LEU A 180 -16.56 10.40 -6.54
C LEU A 180 -16.59 11.73 -5.80
N GLU A 181 -17.61 12.55 -5.98
CA GLU A 181 -17.69 13.88 -5.34
C GLU A 181 -17.71 13.79 -3.81
N GLU A 182 -18.48 12.85 -3.27
CA GLU A 182 -18.57 12.60 -1.83
C GLU A 182 -17.25 12.07 -1.26
N GLN A 183 -16.64 11.08 -1.92
CA GLN A 183 -15.34 10.56 -1.51
C GLN A 183 -14.26 11.63 -1.59
N ARG A 184 -14.24 12.41 -2.67
CA ARG A 184 -13.31 13.53 -2.88
C ARG A 184 -13.44 14.54 -1.76
N LYS A 185 -14.66 15.01 -1.45
CA LYS A 185 -14.91 15.97 -0.37
C LYS A 185 -14.39 15.47 0.98
N ARG A 186 -14.66 14.21 1.32
CA ARG A 186 -14.26 13.60 2.60
C ARG A 186 -12.75 13.39 2.68
N ALA A 187 -12.12 12.88 1.62
CA ALA A 187 -10.67 12.70 1.55
C ALA A 187 -9.93 14.04 1.65
N LEU A 188 -10.41 15.06 0.93
CA LEU A 188 -9.82 16.40 1.00
C LEU A 188 -9.98 17.04 2.38
N GLN A 189 -11.10 16.83 3.09
CA GLN A 189 -11.24 17.29 4.47
C GLN A 189 -10.21 16.63 5.39
N VAL A 190 -10.00 15.32 5.26
CA VAL A 190 -9.00 14.61 6.07
C VAL A 190 -7.58 15.11 5.76
N LEU A 191 -7.27 15.36 4.48
CA LEU A 191 -5.97 15.92 4.07
C LEU A 191 -5.78 17.36 4.59
N GLN A 192 -6.83 18.17 4.63
CA GLN A 192 -6.77 19.49 5.23
C GLN A 192 -6.51 19.42 6.74
N ASP A 193 -7.18 18.50 7.44
CA ASP A 193 -6.94 18.29 8.87
C ASP A 193 -5.50 17.80 9.11
N LEU A 194 -4.99 16.90 8.26
CA LEU A 194 -3.61 16.40 8.31
C LEU A 194 -2.58 17.51 8.07
N ALA A 195 -2.87 18.45 7.16
CA ALA A 195 -2.03 19.63 6.94
C ALA A 195 -1.92 20.49 8.19
N GLN A 196 -3.05 20.70 8.89
CA GLN A 196 -3.07 21.43 10.15
C GLN A 196 -2.26 20.71 11.24
N ASP A 197 -2.40 19.39 11.37
CA ASP A 197 -1.64 18.59 12.33
C ASP A 197 -0.13 18.68 12.05
N ASN A 198 0.27 18.61 10.78
CA ASN A 198 1.67 18.73 10.37
C ASN A 198 2.24 20.12 10.68
N GLN A 199 1.48 21.20 10.43
CA GLN A 199 1.91 22.55 10.82
C GLN A 199 2.08 22.68 12.34
N ASN A 200 1.17 22.09 13.12
CA ASN A 200 1.26 22.08 14.57
C ASN A 200 2.47 21.27 15.06
N ALA A 201 2.81 20.17 14.40
CA ALA A 201 3.99 19.36 14.73
C ALA A 201 5.32 20.08 14.44
N ILE A 202 5.38 20.92 13.40
CA ILE A 202 6.60 21.63 12.98
C ILE A 202 6.80 22.94 13.77
N LYS A 203 5.74 23.58 14.25
CA LYS A 203 5.84 24.77 15.09
C LYS A 203 6.47 24.41 16.44
N LYS A 204 7.76 24.71 16.62
CA LYS A 204 8.40 24.79 17.96
C LYS A 204 7.56 25.71 18.84
N ASP A 205 7.26 25.28 20.06
CA ASP A 205 6.53 26.02 21.11
C ASP A 205 6.67 27.53 21.01
N LYS A 206 5.77 28.15 20.24
CA LYS A 206 5.46 29.57 20.32
C LYS A 206 3.98 29.62 20.64
N GLY A 207 3.68 29.65 21.93
CA GLY A 207 2.41 30.09 22.51
C GLY A 207 1.16 29.44 21.94
N PHE A 208 0.50 28.65 22.78
CA PHE A 208 -0.90 28.25 22.68
C PHE A 208 -1.74 29.25 21.85
N SER A 209 -2.11 28.88 20.62
CA SER A 209 -3.18 29.55 19.89
C SER A 209 -4.37 28.59 19.89
N LEU A 210 -5.41 28.99 20.62
CA LEU A 210 -6.69 28.29 20.70
C LEU A 210 -7.29 28.08 19.29
N PRO A 211 -8.11 27.02 19.11
CA PRO A 211 -8.72 26.71 17.84
C PRO A 211 -9.77 27.77 17.49
N GLY A 212 -9.49 28.55 16.45
CA GLY A 212 -10.48 29.45 15.85
C GLY A 212 -11.52 28.62 15.11
N LEU A 213 -12.72 28.53 15.67
CA LEU A 213 -13.93 28.18 14.94
C LEU A 213 -14.17 29.25 13.86
N SER A 214 -13.80 28.96 12.60
CA SER A 214 -14.22 29.75 11.44
C SER A 214 -15.48 29.15 10.83
N PHE A 215 -16.63 29.47 11.43
CA PHE A 215 -17.90 29.45 10.72
C PHE A 215 -18.05 30.80 10.00
N TRP A 216 -18.24 30.73 8.67
CA TRP A 216 -18.49 31.83 7.72
C TRP A 216 -17.32 32.78 7.40
N GLY A 217 -16.56 32.42 6.35
CA GLY A 217 -15.59 33.31 5.73
C GLY A 217 -14.57 32.51 4.94
N VAL A 218 -14.86 32.23 3.67
CA VAL A 218 -14.01 31.44 2.78
C VAL A 218 -12.67 32.17 2.59
N SER A 219 -11.66 31.81 3.38
CA SER A 219 -10.27 32.05 2.99
C SER A 219 -9.93 30.96 1.98
N VAL A 220 -9.98 31.33 0.69
CA VAL A 220 -9.55 30.46 -0.41
C VAL A 220 -8.04 30.36 -0.33
N VAL A 221 -7.54 29.48 0.53
CA VAL A 221 -6.19 28.92 0.33
C VAL A 221 -6.32 28.07 -0.92
N THR A 222 -5.64 28.49 -1.99
CA THR A 222 -5.54 27.69 -3.21
C THR A 222 -5.13 26.28 -2.81
N PRO A 223 -5.87 25.24 -3.22
CA PRO A 223 -5.65 23.91 -2.66
C PRO A 223 -4.27 23.30 -2.93
N SER A 224 -3.50 23.92 -3.84
CA SER A 224 -2.10 23.62 -4.13
C SER A 224 -1.12 23.92 -2.99
N ASP A 225 -1.56 24.60 -1.92
CA ASP A 225 -0.70 25.17 -0.87
C ASP A 225 -1.05 24.70 0.55
N TRP A 226 -1.88 23.66 0.73
CA TRP A 226 -2.16 23.08 2.05
C TRP A 226 -0.89 22.49 2.70
N PHE A 227 -0.02 21.94 1.86
CA PHE A 227 1.28 21.43 2.23
C PHE A 227 2.35 22.13 1.39
N SER A 228 3.42 22.59 2.03
CA SER A 228 4.56 23.20 1.36
C SER A 228 5.69 22.20 1.11
N SER A 229 6.48 22.40 0.05
CA SER A 229 7.70 21.61 -0.19
C SER A 229 8.75 21.78 0.93
N GLY A 230 8.68 22.89 1.67
CA GLY A 230 9.49 23.15 2.86
C GLY A 230 9.21 22.20 4.04
N GLU A 231 8.08 21.49 4.04
CA GLU A 231 7.72 20.49 5.06
C GLU A 231 8.37 19.11 4.80
N GLY A 232 9.21 19.02 3.78
CA GLY A 232 9.92 17.81 3.39
C GLY A 232 9.02 16.81 2.67
N ARG A 233 9.38 15.52 2.74
CA ARG A 233 8.66 14.43 2.04
C ARG A 233 7.18 14.37 2.38
N PHE A 234 6.85 14.58 3.65
CA PHE A 234 5.48 14.58 4.11
C PHE A 234 4.64 15.59 3.31
N GLY A 235 5.12 16.84 3.21
CA GLY A 235 4.39 17.87 2.46
C GLY A 235 4.32 17.57 0.96
N VAL A 236 5.39 17.04 0.38
CA VAL A 236 5.42 16.67 -1.05
C VAL A 236 4.40 15.57 -1.38
N GLU A 237 4.38 14.49 -0.61
CA GLU A 237 3.48 13.36 -0.86
C GLU A 237 2.01 13.75 -0.67
N PHE A 238 1.68 14.43 0.42
CA PHE A 238 0.28 14.78 0.66
C PHE A 238 -0.21 15.95 -0.21
N ASN A 239 0.66 16.85 -0.67
CA ASN A 239 0.27 17.79 -1.74
C ASN A 239 -0.01 17.05 -3.05
N THR A 240 0.77 16.02 -3.37
CA THR A 240 0.54 15.19 -4.56
C THR A 240 -0.79 14.45 -4.46
N ALA A 241 -1.13 13.91 -3.28
CA ALA A 241 -2.44 13.32 -3.01
C ALA A 241 -3.59 14.32 -3.23
N VAL A 242 -3.49 15.54 -2.67
CA VAL A 242 -4.49 16.60 -2.85
C VAL A 242 -4.71 16.91 -4.34
N ARG A 243 -3.63 17.16 -5.08
CA ARG A 243 -3.70 17.49 -6.51
C ARG A 243 -4.32 16.36 -7.33
N THR A 244 -3.94 15.11 -7.04
CA THR A 244 -4.44 13.94 -7.75
C THR A 244 -5.94 13.74 -7.49
N ILE A 245 -6.38 13.86 -6.23
CA ILE A 245 -7.78 13.71 -5.84
C ILE A 245 -8.66 14.81 -6.44
N GLN A 246 -8.15 16.04 -6.53
CA GLN A 246 -8.87 17.16 -7.16
C GLN A 246 -9.00 17.01 -8.66
N GLY A 247 -7.93 16.56 -9.32
CA GLY A 247 -7.91 16.31 -10.76
C GLY A 247 -8.62 15.02 -11.18
N MET A 248 -8.99 14.15 -10.23
CA MET A 248 -9.62 12.86 -10.52
C MET A 248 -10.95 13.04 -11.24
N THR A 249 -11.12 12.40 -12.40
CA THR A 249 -12.36 12.37 -13.18
C THR A 249 -13.18 11.11 -12.90
N GLU A 250 -14.47 11.10 -13.23
CA GLU A 250 -15.32 9.90 -13.13
C GLU A 250 -14.79 8.72 -13.96
N SER A 251 -14.11 8.98 -15.09
CA SER A 251 -13.50 7.94 -15.90
C SER A 251 -12.27 7.28 -15.26
N GLN A 252 -11.63 7.97 -14.32
CA GLN A 252 -10.51 7.44 -13.53
C GLN A 252 -10.99 6.78 -12.25
N PHE A 253 -12.19 7.14 -11.76
CA PHE A 253 -12.72 6.65 -10.50
C PHE A 253 -13.20 5.19 -10.63
N GLU A 254 -12.49 4.29 -9.96
CA GLU A 254 -12.84 2.87 -9.92
C GLU A 254 -13.79 2.60 -8.75
N ARG A 255 -15.10 2.52 -9.03
CA ARG A 255 -16.07 2.14 -8.00
C ARG A 255 -15.72 0.75 -7.45
N PRO A 256 -15.58 0.59 -6.12
CA PRO A 256 -15.45 -0.73 -5.53
C PRO A 256 -16.67 -1.56 -5.90
N THR A 257 -16.46 -2.65 -6.63
CA THR A 257 -17.56 -3.54 -7.00
C THR A 257 -18.01 -4.25 -5.73
N VAL A 258 -19.08 -3.77 -5.10
CA VAL A 258 -19.72 -4.49 -3.99
C VAL A 258 -20.24 -5.80 -4.59
N LYS A 259 -19.55 -6.91 -4.33
CA LYS A 259 -20.12 -8.24 -4.57
C LYS A 259 -21.35 -8.31 -3.67
N GLN A 260 -22.54 -8.12 -4.24
CA GLN A 260 -23.78 -8.44 -3.55
C GLN A 260 -23.74 -9.94 -3.26
N THR A 261 -23.46 -10.29 -2.01
CA THR A 261 -23.75 -11.62 -1.50
C THR A 261 -25.26 -11.71 -1.40
N THR A 262 -25.93 -12.06 -2.50
CA THR A 262 -27.33 -12.52 -2.45
C THR A 262 -27.33 -13.85 -1.72
N ALA A 263 -27.47 -13.79 -0.40
CA ALA A 263 -27.99 -14.91 0.35
C ALA A 263 -29.39 -15.20 -0.22
N LYS A 264 -29.51 -16.26 -1.03
CA LYS A 264 -30.80 -16.86 -1.34
C LYS A 264 -31.41 -17.28 0.01
N GLN A 265 -32.31 -16.46 0.55
CA GLN A 265 -33.36 -16.99 1.41
C GLN A 265 -34.18 -17.94 0.55
N GLU A 266 -34.09 -19.24 0.83
CA GLU A 266 -35.10 -20.19 0.39
C GLU A 266 -36.43 -19.77 1.02
N GLU A 267 -37.32 -19.23 0.21
CA GLU A 267 -38.73 -19.14 0.53
C GLU A 267 -39.29 -20.56 0.63
N THR A 268 -39.45 -21.09 1.84
CA THR A 268 -40.35 -22.21 2.09
C THR A 268 -41.78 -21.74 1.82
N LYS A 269 -42.32 -22.15 0.67
CA LYS A 269 -43.76 -22.08 0.37
C LYS A 269 -44.55 -23.02 1.29
N PRO A 270 -45.76 -22.63 1.74
CA PRO A 270 -46.67 -23.52 2.46
C PRO A 270 -47.29 -24.52 1.47
N SER A 271 -47.31 -25.82 1.83
CA SER A 271 -47.95 -26.85 1.01
C SER A 271 -49.46 -26.81 1.16
N ASP A 272 -50.16 -26.67 0.03
CA ASP A 272 -51.60 -26.76 -0.08
C ASP A 272 -52.11 -28.15 0.33
N VAL A 273 -53.17 -28.12 1.15
CA VAL A 273 -54.03 -29.24 1.52
C VAL A 273 -54.78 -29.72 0.29
N LYS A 274 -54.75 -31.04 0.00
CA LYS A 274 -55.81 -31.68 -0.77
C LYS A 274 -56.28 -32.98 -0.11
N LYS A 275 -57.56 -32.93 0.25
CA LYS A 275 -58.45 -33.94 0.81
C LYS A 275 -58.64 -35.12 -0.15
N THR A 276 -58.61 -36.35 0.38
CA THR A 276 -59.35 -37.49 -0.19
C THR A 276 -59.75 -38.46 0.94
N GLU A 277 -61.03 -38.42 1.30
CA GLU A 277 -61.83 -39.52 1.90
C GLU A 277 -61.96 -40.64 0.85
N ALA A 278 -62.21 -41.92 1.11
CA ALA A 278 -62.31 -42.80 2.30
C ALA A 278 -62.47 -44.27 1.79
N THR A 279 -62.70 -45.21 2.70
CA THR A 279 -63.11 -46.64 2.57
C THR A 279 -62.01 -47.65 2.26
N ASP A 280 -62.00 -48.86 2.82
CA ASP A 280 -62.47 -49.51 4.07
C ASP A 280 -61.90 -50.95 4.00
N GLU A 281 -62.12 -51.75 5.06
CA GLU A 281 -61.83 -53.19 5.23
C GLU A 281 -60.44 -53.49 5.85
N GLU A 282 -60.37 -53.64 7.17
CA GLU A 282 -60.64 -54.87 7.97
C GLU A 282 -59.55 -55.94 7.77
N ASP A 283 -58.68 -56.11 8.77
CA ASP A 283 -58.78 -57.22 9.73
C ASP A 283 -57.52 -57.37 10.59
N GLU A 284 -57.77 -57.62 11.89
CA GLU A 284 -57.13 -58.58 12.81
C GLU A 284 -55.60 -58.82 12.72
N GLU A 285 -54.80 -58.99 13.78
CA GLU A 285 -54.97 -59.38 15.18
C GLU A 285 -53.55 -59.33 15.79
N HIS A 286 -53.43 -59.09 17.10
CA HIS A 286 -52.39 -59.63 18.01
C HIS A 286 -50.88 -59.36 17.71
N SER A 287 -49.92 -59.32 18.63
CA SER A 287 -49.77 -59.55 20.06
C SER A 287 -48.29 -59.27 20.41
N SER A 288 -48.02 -58.90 21.66
CA SER A 288 -46.79 -59.14 22.47
C SER A 288 -45.45 -58.61 21.95
N GLU A 289 -44.85 -57.64 22.65
CA GLU A 289 -43.84 -57.87 23.70
C GLU A 289 -42.61 -58.68 23.24
N ASN A 290 -41.42 -58.07 23.21
CA ASN A 290 -40.45 -58.34 24.28
C ASN A 290 -39.25 -57.38 24.30
N THR A 291 -38.99 -56.94 25.52
CA THR A 291 -37.72 -56.48 26.09
C THR A 291 -36.52 -57.35 25.75
N HIS A 292 -35.35 -56.75 25.54
CA HIS A 292 -34.20 -56.97 26.43
C HIS A 292 -33.07 -55.94 26.22
N THR A 293 -32.69 -55.34 27.33
CA THR A 293 -31.47 -54.59 27.62
C THR A 293 -30.25 -55.50 27.68
N LEU A 294 -29.10 -55.01 27.19
CA LEU A 294 -27.88 -54.71 27.95
C LEU A 294 -26.92 -53.87 27.09
#